data_AF-A0A3C1FER6-F1
#
_entry.id   AF-A0A3C1FER6-F1
#
_cell.length_a   1.000
_cell.length_b   1.000
_cell.length_c   1.000
_cell.angle_alpha   90.00
_cell.angle_beta   90.00
_cell.angle_gamma   90.00
#
_symmetry.space_group_name_H-M   'P 1'
#
loop_
_entity.id
_entity.type
_entity.pdbx_description
1 polymer ?
#
loop_
_entity_poly.entity_id
_entity_poly.type
_entity_poly.pdbx_seq_one_letter_code
_entity_poly.pdbx_strand_id
1 'polypeptide(L)'
;MESSSSNNPGWLLLAGPIAAVAVYWGLFQYYRNTNKSHSFEHETGIESQPVTGSDQKVDTVRGTQRSEINGNNVRNYRQRVKRV
;
A
#
# COMPACT_ATOMS: atom_id res chain seq x y z
N MET A 1 0.99 40.03 -50.58
CA MET A 1 1.10 38.67 -50.03
C MET A 1 0.56 38.74 -48.61
N GLU A 2 -0.74 38.50 -48.43
CA GLU A 2 -1.37 38.47 -47.12
C GLU A 2 -1.25 37.06 -46.53
N SER A 3 -0.70 36.97 -45.32
CA SER A 3 -0.73 35.76 -44.51
C SER A 3 -2.15 35.55 -44.00
N SER A 4 -2.87 34.62 -44.59
CA SER A 4 -4.15 34.15 -44.07
C SER A 4 -3.91 33.38 -42.77
N SER A 5 -3.85 34.09 -41.65
CA SER A 5 -3.95 33.48 -40.32
C SER A 5 -5.38 32.94 -40.18
N SER A 6 -5.61 31.72 -40.65
CA SER A 6 -6.84 31.00 -40.38
C SER A 6 -6.87 30.67 -38.89
N ASN A 7 -7.49 31.56 -38.12
CA ASN A 7 -7.94 31.25 -36.77
C ASN A 7 -9.02 30.17 -36.86
N ASN A 8 -8.60 28.91 -37.00
CA ASN A 8 -9.49 27.76 -36.97
C ASN A 8 -9.81 27.45 -35.49
N PRO A 9 -11.03 27.72 -35.01
CA PRO A 9 -11.40 27.53 -33.61
C PRO A 9 -11.61 26.05 -33.25
N GLY A 10 -11.34 25.10 -34.15
CA GLY A 10 -11.51 23.66 -33.90
C GLY A 10 -10.79 23.15 -32.65
N TRP A 11 -9.70 23.81 -32.22
CA TRP A 11 -9.01 23.49 -30.98
C TRP A 11 -9.88 23.69 -29.73
N LEU A 12 -10.82 24.64 -29.74
CA LEU A 12 -11.76 24.89 -28.64
C LEU A 12 -12.70 23.70 -28.44
N LEU A 13 -13.11 23.04 -29.52
CA LEU A 13 -13.96 21.83 -29.46
C LEU A 13 -13.19 20.65 -28.87
N LEU A 14 -11.89 20.56 -29.15
CA LEU A 14 -11.02 19.52 -28.58
C LEU A 14 -10.60 19.81 -27.14
N ALA A 15 -10.62 21.08 -26.70
CA ALA A 15 -10.19 21.48 -25.37
C ALA A 15 -10.98 20.78 -24.25
N GLY A 16 -12.30 20.62 -24.41
CA GLY A 16 -13.15 19.93 -23.44
C GLY A 16 -12.79 18.44 -23.25
N PRO A 17 -12.84 17.62 -24.32
CA PRO A 17 -12.44 16.22 -24.26
C PRO A 17 -11.01 16.01 -23.78
N ILE A 18 -10.06 16.85 -24.21
CA ILE A 18 -8.66 16.80 -23.76
C ILE A 18 -8.57 17.07 -22.25
N ALA A 19 -9.25 18.10 -21.75
CA ALA A 19 -9.27 18.43 -20.33
C ALA A 19 -9.89 17.30 -19.49
N ALA A 20 -11.00 16.71 -19.96
CA ALA A 20 -11.65 15.59 -19.28
C ALA A 20 -10.74 14.36 -19.15
N VAL A 21 -10.06 13.99 -20.26
CA VAL A 21 -9.10 12.87 -20.26
C VAL A 21 -7.91 13.18 -19.35
N ALA A 22 -7.36 14.40 -19.41
CA ALA A 22 -6.24 14.80 -18.58
C ALA A 22 -6.55 14.75 -17.08
N VAL A 23 -7.73 15.26 -16.66
CA VAL A 23 -8.17 15.23 -15.26
C VAL A 23 -8.39 13.78 -14.80
N TYR A 24 -9.11 12.98 -15.59
CA TYR A 24 -9.34 11.57 -15.25
C TYR A 24 -8.01 10.81 -15.09
N TRP A 25 -7.10 10.96 -16.06
CA TRP A 25 -5.82 10.26 -16.05
C TRP A 25 -4.91 10.71 -14.89
N GLY A 26 -4.89 12.01 -14.59
CA GLY A 26 -4.15 12.56 -13.45
C GLY A 26 -4.64 11.98 -12.12
N LEU A 27 -5.95 11.94 -11.90
CA LEU A 27 -6.55 11.33 -10.71
C LEU A 27 -6.29 9.82 -10.66
N PHE A 28 -6.41 9.14 -11.80
CA PHE A 28 -6.12 7.72 -11.91
C PHE A 28 -4.68 7.43 -11.49
N GLN A 29 -3.70 8.14 -12.04
CA GLN A 29 -2.29 7.94 -11.68
C GLN A 29 -1.98 8.33 -10.23
N TYR A 30 -2.61 9.40 -9.72
CA TYR A 30 -2.43 9.86 -8.34
C TYR A 30 -2.89 8.82 -7.32
N TYR A 31 -4.05 8.19 -7.54
CA TYR A 31 -4.60 7.21 -6.59
C TYR A 31 -4.22 5.77 -6.89
N ARG A 32 -4.09 5.38 -8.16
CA ARG A 32 -3.84 3.99 -8.54
C ARG A 32 -2.37 3.58 -8.44
N ASN A 33 -1.47 4.50 -8.10
CA ASN A 33 -0.05 4.23 -7.96
C ASN A 33 0.54 3.42 -9.14
N THR A 34 -0.09 3.50 -10.33
CA THR A 34 0.18 2.59 -11.45
C THR A 34 1.60 2.76 -11.97
N ASN A 35 2.16 3.96 -11.78
CA ASN A 35 3.53 4.30 -12.14
C ASN A 35 4.50 4.35 -10.95
N LYS A 36 4.10 3.88 -9.76
CA LYS A 36 5.01 3.77 -8.62
C LYS A 36 5.39 2.29 -8.45
N SER A 37 6.64 1.95 -8.77
CA SER A 37 7.24 0.73 -8.24
C SER A 37 7.42 0.89 -6.72
N HIS A 38 7.13 -0.16 -5.97
CA HIS A 38 7.33 -0.17 -4.52
C HIS A 38 8.84 -0.22 -4.23
N SER A 39 9.51 0.94 -4.21
CA SER A 39 10.97 1.00 -3.99
C SER A 39 11.37 1.02 -2.51
N PHE A 40 10.51 0.50 -1.64
CA PHE A 40 10.79 0.42 -0.20
C PHE A 40 10.43 -0.96 0.34
N GLU A 41 10.97 -2.00 -0.29
CA GLU A 41 11.30 -3.19 0.47
C GLU A 41 12.64 -2.90 1.15
N HIS A 42 12.61 -2.54 2.43
CA HIS A 42 13.80 -2.65 3.25
C HIS A 42 14.07 -4.15 3.38
N GLU A 43 15.04 -4.64 2.63
CA GLU A 43 15.63 -5.95 2.89
C GLU A 43 16.31 -5.83 4.26
N THR A 44 15.55 -6.13 5.31
CA THR A 44 16.08 -6.19 6.66
C THR A 44 16.95 -7.42 6.68
N GLY A 45 18.25 -7.24 6.48
CA GLY A 45 19.23 -8.31 6.63
C GLY A 45 19.10 -8.85 8.05
N ILE A 46 18.47 -10.01 8.19
CA ILE A 46 18.44 -10.74 9.45
C ILE A 46 19.81 -11.39 9.55
N GLU A 47 20.77 -10.69 10.14
CA GLU A 47 21.98 -11.33 10.63
C GLU A 47 21.56 -12.23 11.79
N SER A 48 21.45 -13.53 11.51
CA SER A 48 21.14 -14.54 12.52
C SER A 48 22.31 -14.61 13.48
N GLN A 49 22.23 -13.88 14.59
CA GLN A 49 23.15 -14.11 15.71
C GLN A 49 22.89 -15.52 16.24
N PRO A 50 23.93 -16.27 16.62
CA PRO A 50 23.73 -17.55 17.26
C PRO A 50 22.89 -17.34 18.51
N VAL A 51 21.74 -18.02 18.58
CA VAL A 51 20.90 -18.03 19.78
C VAL A 51 21.67 -18.81 20.85
N THR A 52 22.50 -18.13 21.62
CA THR A 52 23.14 -18.69 22.81
C THR A 52 22.13 -18.63 23.96
N GLY A 53 21.39 -19.72 24.11
CA GLY A 53 20.45 -19.91 25.21
C GLY A 53 20.02 -21.36 25.26
N SER A 54 19.84 -21.89 26.48
CA SER A 54 19.15 -23.17 26.64
C SER A 54 17.68 -22.95 26.30
N ASP A 55 17.24 -23.40 25.13
CA ASP A 55 15.83 -23.34 24.76
C ASP A 55 15.05 -24.33 25.64
N GLN A 56 14.45 -23.83 26.72
CA GLN A 56 13.60 -24.62 27.59
C GLN A 56 12.20 -24.61 26.98
N LYS A 57 11.80 -25.76 26.45
CA LYS A 57 10.45 -25.97 25.98
C LYS A 57 9.45 -25.81 27.13
N VAL A 58 8.76 -24.67 27.18
CA VAL A 58 7.80 -24.36 28.25
C VAL A 58 6.42 -24.97 28.04
N ASP A 59 6.00 -25.20 26.79
CA ASP A 59 4.70 -25.78 26.49
C ASP A 59 4.65 -26.45 25.10
N THR A 60 3.66 -27.30 24.85
CA THR A 60 3.30 -27.82 23.53
C THR A 60 1.80 -27.83 23.35
N VAL A 61 1.30 -27.01 22.42
CA VAL A 61 -0.12 -27.04 22.06
C VAL A 61 -0.32 -28.00 20.89
N ARG A 62 -1.01 -29.12 21.12
CA ARG A 62 -1.43 -30.07 20.08
C ARG A 62 -2.95 -30.14 20.05
N GLY A 63 -3.56 -29.83 18.91
CA GLY A 63 -5.02 -29.91 18.73
C GLY A 63 -5.80 -28.84 19.51
N THR A 64 -5.60 -27.56 19.17
CA THR A 64 -6.41 -26.47 19.73
C THR A 64 -7.86 -26.57 19.26
N GLN A 65 -8.79 -26.73 20.21
CA GLN A 65 -10.23 -26.52 20.00
C GLN A 65 -10.69 -25.11 20.38
N ARG A 66 -9.79 -24.28 20.93
CA ARG A 66 -10.13 -22.92 21.35
C ARG A 66 -10.38 -22.06 20.11
N SER A 67 -11.53 -21.41 20.08
CA SER A 67 -11.87 -20.45 19.03
C SER A 67 -11.00 -19.19 19.08
N GLU A 68 -10.37 -18.91 20.23
CA GLU A 68 -9.62 -17.68 20.46
C GLU A 68 -8.41 -17.88 21.38
N ILE A 69 -7.41 -17.00 21.21
CA ILE A 69 -6.21 -16.94 22.05
C ILE A 69 -6.54 -16.19 23.35
N ASN A 70 -6.13 -16.75 24.49
CA ASN A 70 -6.28 -16.09 25.78
C ASN A 70 -5.50 -14.77 25.80
N GLY A 71 -6.16 -13.69 26.22
CA GLY A 71 -5.56 -12.35 26.23
C GLY A 71 -5.51 -11.65 24.87
N ASN A 72 -6.26 -12.14 23.87
CA ASN A 72 -6.37 -11.42 22.59
C ASN A 72 -6.98 -10.02 22.79
N ASN A 73 -6.61 -9.10 21.91
CA ASN A 73 -7.05 -7.71 21.94
C ASN A 73 -7.98 -7.37 20.74
N VAL A 74 -8.65 -8.36 20.15
CA VAL A 74 -9.38 -8.20 18.88
C VAL A 74 -10.42 -7.08 18.93
N ARG A 75 -11.04 -6.86 20.09
CA ARG A 75 -12.02 -5.79 20.31
C ARG A 75 -11.44 -4.51 20.94
N ASN A 76 -10.21 -4.56 21.42
CA ASN A 76 -9.51 -3.46 22.10
C ASN A 76 -8.17 -3.17 21.40
N TYR A 77 -8.25 -2.73 20.15
CA TYR A 77 -7.11 -2.53 19.25
C TYR A 77 -6.02 -1.57 19.77
N ARG A 78 -6.34 -0.71 20.74
CA ARG A 78 -5.35 0.19 21.37
C ARG A 78 -4.57 -0.43 22.53
N GLN A 79 -5.00 -1.58 23.03
CA GLN A 79 -4.31 -2.29 24.10
C GLN A 79 -3.37 -3.32 23.50
N ARG A 80 -2.10 -3.30 23.92
CA ARG A 80 -1.12 -4.31 23.52
C ARG A 80 -1.39 -5.62 24.25
N VAL A 81 -1.40 -6.73 23.52
CA VAL A 81 -1.44 -8.08 24.10
C VAL A 81 -0.23 -8.26 24.99
N LYS A 82 -0.46 -8.62 26.26
CA LYS A 82 0.58 -9.03 27.20
C LYS A 82 0.55 -10.56 27.27
N ARG A 83 1.70 -11.19 27.05
CA ARG A 83 1.86 -12.62 27.35
C ARG A 83 1.97 -12.77 28.86
N VAL A 84 1.25 -13.73 29.43
CA VAL A 84 1.35 -14.14 30.84
C VAL A 84 2.42 -15.21 30.95
#